data_AF-C4RLX1-F1
#
_entry.id   AF-C4RLX1-F1
#
_cell.length_a   1.000
_cell.length_b   1.000
_cell.length_c   1.000
_cell.angle_alpha   90.00
_cell.angle_beta   90.00
_cell.angle_gamma   90.00
#
_symmetry.space_group_name_H-M   'P 1'
#
loop_
_entity.id
_entity.type
_entity.pdbx_description
1 polymer ?
#
loop_
_entity_poly.entity_id
_entity_poly.type
_entity_poly.pdbx_seq_one_letter_code
_entity_poly.pdbx_strand_id
1 'polypeptide(L)'
;MRTRRDQVQAYRFVTRRIVSALLSGDPETTNLPMRRLGLAVVGSVVAAAVVLGGVGAYGQLTGNAAPLEANTLVIERETGATYVYVDGLLHPTLNYASARLVLDEADPTVRTMSRASIADRPRGRTVGIVGAPDALPDRKSLIGLPWSVCDVPDPAASDRSTTHVVIDRPLSGGVPLGDRAVLVTVNGGRYLLTGDARLRIAGGDPATAALRMAGATTLTVGEQLLNAVPTGP
;
A
#
# COMPACT_ATOMS: atom_id res chain seq x y z
N MET A 1 3.79 -71.63 53.20
CA MET A 1 4.83 -71.08 52.31
C MET A 1 4.29 -69.82 51.66
N ARG A 2 4.96 -68.67 51.81
CA ARG A 2 4.50 -67.39 51.25
C ARG A 2 4.84 -67.38 49.75
N THR A 3 3.86 -67.15 48.89
CA THR A 3 4.07 -67.25 47.43
C THR A 3 4.71 -65.98 46.88
N ARG A 4 5.40 -66.03 45.73
CA ARG A 4 5.95 -64.83 45.07
C ARG A 4 4.85 -63.80 44.77
N ARG A 5 3.61 -64.25 44.55
CA ARG A 5 2.45 -63.38 44.36
C ARG A 5 2.14 -62.57 45.63
N ASP A 6 2.18 -63.22 46.79
CA ASP A 6 1.97 -62.53 48.08
C ASP A 6 3.05 -61.48 48.35
N GLN A 7 4.31 -61.76 47.96
CA GLN A 7 5.40 -60.78 48.09
C GLN A 7 5.21 -59.57 47.17
N VAL A 8 4.79 -59.77 45.91
CA VAL A 8 4.51 -58.67 44.98
C VAL A 8 3.30 -57.85 45.42
N GLN A 9 2.25 -58.50 45.93
CA GLN A 9 1.07 -57.80 46.45
C GLN A 9 1.41 -56.99 47.71
N ALA A 10 2.18 -57.56 48.65
CA ALA A 10 2.64 -56.85 49.83
C ALA A 10 3.53 -55.64 49.48
N TYR A 11 4.47 -55.82 48.53
CA TYR A 11 5.31 -54.72 48.05
C TYR A 11 4.47 -53.60 47.42
N ARG A 12 3.56 -53.92 46.49
CA ARG A 12 2.66 -52.94 45.86
C ARG A 12 1.78 -52.21 46.88
N PHE A 13 1.34 -52.90 47.92
CA PHE A 13 0.56 -52.30 49.00
C PHE A 13 1.38 -51.27 49.79
N VAL A 14 2.60 -51.62 50.21
CA VAL A 14 3.50 -50.71 50.93
C VAL A 14 3.88 -49.51 50.05
N THR A 15 4.25 -49.74 48.78
CA THR A 15 4.58 -48.66 47.83
C THR A 15 3.38 -47.72 47.63
N ARG A 16 2.16 -48.25 47.45
CA ARG A 16 0.96 -47.42 47.30
C ARG A 16 0.69 -46.58 48.56
N ARG A 17 0.90 -47.12 49.75
CA ARG A 17 0.70 -46.41 51.02
C ARG A 17 1.70 -45.26 51.22
N ILE A 18 2.98 -45.50 50.90
CA ILE A 18 4.04 -44.47 50.93
C ILE A 18 3.72 -43.34 49.94
N VAL A 19 3.34 -43.69 48.70
CA VAL A 19 2.99 -42.71 47.67
C VAL A 19 1.73 -41.91 48.05
N SER A 20 0.72 -42.56 48.64
CA SER A 20 -0.49 -41.86 49.10
C SER A 20 -0.19 -40.90 50.26
N ALA A 21 0.62 -41.32 51.24
CA ALA A 21 1.02 -40.47 52.36
C ALA A 21 1.81 -39.23 51.91
N LEU A 22 2.71 -39.39 50.92
CA LEU A 22 3.47 -38.27 50.36
C LEU A 22 2.61 -37.28 49.56
N LEU A 23 1.61 -37.76 48.82
CA LEU A 23 0.78 -36.92 47.94
C LEU A 23 -0.46 -36.34 48.61
N SER A 24 -1.02 -37.03 49.60
CA SER A 24 -2.30 -36.68 50.23
C SER A 24 -2.23 -36.45 51.73
N GLY A 25 -1.06 -36.63 52.35
CA GLY A 25 -0.85 -36.43 53.80
C GLY A 25 -1.46 -37.51 54.70
N ASP A 26 -2.25 -38.43 54.15
CA ASP A 26 -2.96 -39.46 54.91
C ASP A 26 -2.74 -40.87 54.28
N PRO A 27 -2.12 -41.81 55.02
CA PRO A 27 -1.81 -43.16 54.55
C PRO A 27 -3.02 -44.10 54.44
N GLU A 28 -4.17 -43.77 55.04
CA GLU A 28 -5.38 -44.63 55.09
C GLU A 28 -6.46 -44.19 54.07
N THR A 29 -6.13 -43.26 53.17
CA THR A 29 -7.10 -42.76 52.18
C THR A 29 -7.44 -43.86 51.15
N THR A 30 -8.73 -44.24 51.09
CA THR A 30 -9.24 -45.20 50.10
C THR A 30 -9.31 -44.59 48.69
N ASN A 31 -9.35 -43.26 48.59
CA ASN A 31 -9.39 -42.52 47.34
C ASN A 31 -7.97 -42.33 46.78
N LEU A 32 -7.70 -42.90 45.61
CA LEU A 32 -6.45 -42.67 44.88
C LEU A 32 -6.30 -41.17 44.57
N PRO A 33 -5.31 -40.45 45.14
CA PRO A 33 -5.18 -39.01 44.94
C PRO A 33 -4.98 -38.65 43.46
N MET A 34 -4.29 -39.50 42.71
CA MET A 34 -4.08 -39.33 41.26
C MET A 34 -5.27 -39.72 40.39
N ARG A 35 -6.30 -40.42 40.89
CA ARG A 35 -7.44 -40.82 40.05
C ARG A 35 -8.24 -39.61 39.58
N ARG A 36 -8.39 -38.60 40.42
CA ARG A 36 -9.06 -37.33 40.05
C ARG A 36 -8.24 -36.55 39.04
N LEU A 37 -6.92 -36.49 39.22
CA LEU A 37 -6.00 -35.84 38.27
C LEU A 37 -5.96 -36.58 36.92
N GLY A 38 -5.86 -37.91 36.94
CA GLY A 38 -5.87 -38.74 35.73
C GLY A 38 -7.17 -38.63 34.95
N LEU A 39 -8.32 -38.65 35.63
CA LEU A 39 -9.63 -38.41 35.01
C LEU A 39 -9.75 -36.98 34.44
N ALA A 40 -9.21 -35.97 35.14
CA ALA A 40 -9.20 -34.60 34.66
C ALA A 40 -8.32 -34.43 33.41
N VAL A 41 -7.17 -35.09 33.35
CA VAL A 41 -6.26 -35.07 32.19
C VAL A 41 -6.88 -35.80 31.00
N VAL A 42 -7.47 -36.98 31.21
CA VAL A 42 -8.15 -37.70 30.11
C VAL A 42 -9.35 -36.88 29.62
N GLY A 43 -10.12 -36.30 30.53
CA GLY A 43 -11.24 -35.43 30.20
C GLY A 43 -10.81 -34.20 29.41
N SER A 44 -9.73 -33.54 29.79
CA SER A 44 -9.22 -32.35 29.08
C SER A 44 -8.68 -32.69 27.70
N VAL A 45 -8.00 -33.84 27.53
CA VAL A 45 -7.53 -34.32 26.22
C VAL A 45 -8.70 -34.62 25.29
N VAL A 46 -9.73 -35.30 25.77
CA VAL A 46 -10.94 -35.58 24.96
C VAL A 46 -11.64 -34.27 24.59
N ALA A 47 -11.81 -33.35 25.54
CA ALA A 47 -12.41 -32.05 25.26
C ALA A 47 -11.60 -31.25 24.22
N ALA A 48 -10.27 -31.23 24.34
CA ALA A 48 -9.40 -30.58 23.37
C ALA A 48 -9.51 -31.22 21.98
N ALA A 49 -9.56 -32.55 21.90
CA ALA A 49 -9.74 -33.27 20.64
C ALA A 49 -11.08 -32.95 19.97
N VAL A 50 -12.16 -32.85 20.75
CA VAL A 50 -13.49 -32.47 20.23
C VAL A 50 -13.48 -31.02 19.73
N VAL A 51 -12.89 -30.09 20.48
CA VAL A 51 -12.80 -28.68 20.06
C VAL A 51 -11.95 -28.55 18.80
N LEU A 52 -10.77 -29.16 18.74
CA LEU A 52 -9.89 -29.12 17.57
C LEU A 52 -10.55 -29.80 16.35
N GLY A 53 -11.22 -30.93 16.55
CA GLY A 53 -12.00 -31.60 15.51
C GLY A 53 -13.14 -30.73 14.99
N GLY A 54 -13.89 -30.08 15.88
CA GLY A 54 -14.97 -29.17 15.53
C GLY A 54 -14.49 -27.94 14.75
N VAL A 55 -13.42 -27.29 15.21
CA VAL A 55 -12.80 -26.15 14.50
C VAL A 55 -12.22 -26.58 13.17
N GLY A 56 -11.58 -27.75 13.10
CA GLY A 56 -11.04 -28.30 11.85
C GLY A 56 -12.13 -28.59 10.81
N ALA A 57 -13.22 -29.24 11.23
CA ALA A 57 -14.37 -29.50 10.37
C ALA A 57 -15.05 -28.19 9.91
N TYR A 58 -15.24 -27.24 10.83
CA TYR A 58 -15.79 -25.92 10.50
C TYR A 58 -14.91 -25.16 9.51
N GLY A 59 -13.59 -25.17 9.71
CA GLY A 59 -12.63 -24.54 8.81
C GLY A 59 -12.66 -25.15 7.41
N GLN A 60 -12.80 -26.48 7.32
CA GLN A 60 -12.89 -27.17 6.03
C GLN A 60 -14.20 -26.86 5.29
N LEU A 61 -15.32 -26.75 6.01
CA LEU A 61 -16.62 -26.41 5.42
C LEU A 61 -16.70 -24.94 4.98
N THR A 62 -16.07 -24.02 5.73
CA THR A 62 -16.10 -22.58 5.43
C THR A 62 -14.97 -22.11 4.51
N GLY A 63 -13.92 -22.92 4.33
CA GLY A 63 -12.77 -22.58 3.49
C GLY A 63 -13.08 -22.39 2.01
N ASN A 64 -14.23 -22.88 1.52
CA ASN A 64 -14.53 -22.94 0.09
C ASN A 64 -15.21 -21.72 -0.51
N ALA A 65 -15.77 -20.79 0.26
CA ALA A 65 -16.28 -19.53 -0.29
C ALA A 65 -16.80 -18.64 0.84
N ALA A 66 -15.96 -17.73 1.34
CA ALA A 66 -16.54 -16.52 1.91
C ALA A 66 -17.40 -15.86 0.81
N PRO A 67 -18.65 -15.46 1.09
CA PRO A 67 -19.46 -14.76 0.11
C PRO A 67 -18.73 -13.49 -0.33
N LEU A 68 -18.58 -13.33 -1.64
CA LEU A 68 -17.96 -12.17 -2.24
C LEU A 68 -19.06 -11.28 -2.82
N GLU A 69 -19.15 -10.07 -2.30
CA GLU A 69 -20.12 -9.08 -2.75
C GLU A 69 -19.70 -8.54 -4.11
N ALA A 70 -20.68 -8.18 -4.94
CA ALA A 70 -20.41 -7.51 -6.20
C ALA A 70 -19.62 -6.21 -5.95
N ASN A 71 -18.80 -5.81 -6.91
CA ASN A 71 -17.95 -4.63 -6.86
C ASN A 71 -16.88 -4.66 -5.76
N THR A 72 -16.38 -5.85 -5.41
CA THR A 72 -15.27 -6.00 -4.46
C THR A 72 -13.93 -6.04 -5.18
N LEU A 73 -12.94 -5.31 -4.65
CA LEU A 73 -11.54 -5.44 -5.04
C LEU A 73 -10.91 -6.58 -4.24
N VAL A 74 -10.40 -7.60 -4.92
CA VAL A 74 -9.80 -8.78 -4.30
C VAL A 74 -8.29 -8.76 -4.51
N ILE A 75 -7.55 -8.90 -3.41
CA ILE A 75 -6.09 -9.06 -3.44
C ILE A 75 -5.76 -10.48 -3.03
N GLU A 76 -5.10 -11.23 -3.91
CA GLU A 76 -4.58 -12.57 -3.61
C GLU A 76 -3.43 -12.45 -2.60
N ARG A 77 -3.59 -13.10 -1.44
CA ARG A 77 -2.65 -13.00 -0.32
C ARG A 77 -1.25 -13.49 -0.67
N GLU A 78 -1.15 -14.52 -1.50
CA GLU A 78 0.09 -15.23 -1.78
C GLU A 78 0.96 -14.52 -2.82
N THR A 79 0.35 -13.80 -3.77
CA THR A 79 1.07 -13.16 -4.88
C THR A 79 0.90 -11.65 -4.96
N GLY A 80 -0.07 -11.09 -4.23
CA GLY A 80 -0.48 -9.70 -4.39
C GLY A 80 -1.24 -9.43 -5.69
N ALA A 81 -1.58 -10.47 -6.47
CA ALA A 81 -2.36 -10.31 -7.70
C ALA A 81 -3.71 -9.66 -7.37
N THR A 82 -4.04 -8.60 -8.10
CA THR A 82 -5.26 -7.82 -7.89
C THR A 82 -6.32 -8.23 -8.89
N TYR A 83 -7.56 -8.35 -8.42
CA TYR A 83 -8.73 -8.71 -9.20
C TYR A 83 -9.90 -7.78 -8.83
N VAL A 84 -10.81 -7.56 -9.77
CA VAL A 84 -12.11 -6.93 -9.49
C VAL A 84 -13.22 -7.95 -9.73
N TYR A 85 -14.15 -8.02 -8.78
CA TYR A 85 -15.30 -8.91 -8.88
C TYR A 85 -16.53 -8.14 -9.33
N VAL A 86 -16.88 -8.30 -10.60
CA VAL A 86 -18.00 -7.60 -11.26
C VAL A 86 -18.77 -8.63 -12.07
N ASP A 87 -20.10 -8.54 -12.08
CA ASP A 87 -20.98 -9.45 -12.83
C ASP A 87 -20.75 -10.96 -12.55
N GLY A 88 -20.32 -11.29 -11.34
CA GLY A 88 -20.05 -12.67 -10.94
C GLY A 88 -18.73 -13.25 -11.45
N LEU A 89 -17.89 -12.43 -12.11
CA LEU A 89 -16.60 -12.82 -12.67
C LEU A 89 -15.46 -12.11 -11.94
N LEU A 90 -14.36 -12.82 -11.72
CA LEU A 90 -13.10 -12.23 -11.29
C LEU A 90 -12.30 -11.78 -12.51
N HIS A 91 -12.20 -10.47 -12.71
CA HIS A 91 -11.36 -9.87 -13.74
C HIS A 91 -9.97 -9.58 -13.16
N PRO A 92 -8.89 -10.20 -13.67
CA PRO A 92 -7.54 -9.82 -13.28
C PRO A 92 -7.28 -8.36 -13.65
N THR A 93 -6.65 -7.60 -12.76
CA THR A 93 -6.35 -6.19 -13.01
C THR A 93 -4.86 -5.92 -13.06
N LEU A 94 -4.42 -5.09 -13.99
CA LEU A 94 -2.99 -4.75 -14.15
C LEU A 94 -2.41 -3.92 -13.00
N ASN A 95 -3.25 -3.18 -12.27
CA ASN A 95 -2.83 -2.36 -11.12
C ASN A 95 -4.02 -1.98 -10.24
N TYR A 96 -3.73 -1.59 -9.00
CA TYR A 96 -4.71 -1.15 -8.02
C TYR A 96 -5.49 0.11 -8.45
N ALA A 97 -4.83 1.07 -9.11
CA ALA A 97 -5.51 2.26 -9.62
C ALA A 97 -6.57 1.92 -10.68
N SER A 98 -6.25 1.01 -11.59
CA SER A 98 -7.20 0.51 -12.59
C SER A 98 -8.35 -0.25 -11.94
N ALA A 99 -8.08 -1.04 -10.91
CA ALA A 99 -9.13 -1.73 -10.16
C ALA A 99 -10.12 -0.74 -9.54
N ARG A 100 -9.65 0.34 -8.89
CA ARG A 100 -10.52 1.42 -8.38
C ARG A 100 -11.31 2.12 -9.48
N LEU A 101 -10.68 2.41 -10.63
CA LEU A 101 -11.34 3.06 -11.76
C LEU A 101 -12.45 2.18 -12.37
N VAL A 102 -12.23 0.86 -12.47
CA VAL A 102 -13.24 -0.08 -12.99
C VAL A 102 -14.44 -0.18 -12.05
N LEU A 103 -14.20 -0.14 -10.73
CA LEU A 103 -15.26 -0.16 -9.74
C LEU A 103 -16.02 1.18 -9.63
N ASP A 104 -15.47 2.26 -10.20
CA ASP A 104 -16.01 3.63 -10.16
C ASP A 104 -16.37 4.10 -8.74
N GLU A 105 -15.58 3.66 -7.76
CA GLU A 105 -15.78 3.98 -6.36
C GLU A 105 -14.51 4.58 -5.77
N ALA A 106 -14.69 5.64 -4.98
CA ALA A 106 -13.57 6.27 -4.30
C ALA A 106 -12.91 5.24 -3.38
N ASP A 107 -13.60 4.67 -2.41
CA ASP A 107 -12.99 3.75 -1.43
C ASP A 107 -13.66 2.38 -1.51
N PRO A 108 -13.32 1.55 -2.53
CA PRO A 108 -14.00 0.28 -2.73
C PRO A 108 -13.70 -0.69 -1.59
N THR A 109 -14.61 -1.64 -1.38
CA THR A 109 -14.37 -2.72 -0.42
C THR A 109 -13.20 -3.57 -0.89
N VAL A 110 -12.12 -3.60 -0.10
CA VAL A 110 -10.94 -4.42 -0.37
C VAL A 110 -10.99 -5.69 0.47
N ARG A 111 -10.83 -6.84 -0.17
CA ARG A 111 -10.72 -8.14 0.51
C ARG A 111 -9.44 -8.88 0.14
N THR A 112 -8.66 -9.25 1.16
CA THR A 112 -7.51 -10.12 0.99
C THR A 112 -7.93 -11.59 1.11
N MET A 113 -7.90 -12.30 -0.02
CA MET A 113 -8.36 -13.69 -0.13
C MET A 113 -7.19 -14.62 -0.45
N SER A 114 -7.25 -15.88 -0.02
CA SER A 114 -6.25 -16.88 -0.41
C SER A 114 -6.48 -17.32 -1.85
N ARG A 115 -5.43 -17.73 -2.55
CA ARG A 115 -5.53 -18.33 -3.89
C ARG A 115 -6.57 -19.44 -3.95
N ALA A 116 -6.63 -20.31 -2.94
CA ALA A 116 -7.59 -21.41 -2.87
C ALA A 116 -9.05 -20.91 -2.87
N SER A 117 -9.35 -19.84 -2.14
CA SER A 117 -10.71 -19.29 -2.03
C SER A 117 -11.23 -18.61 -3.30
N ILE A 118 -10.34 -18.30 -4.25
CA ILE A 118 -10.69 -17.68 -5.54
C ILE A 118 -10.39 -18.60 -6.74
N ALA A 119 -9.89 -19.82 -6.51
CA ALA A 119 -9.47 -20.75 -7.56
C ALA A 119 -10.64 -21.20 -8.44
N ASP A 120 -11.77 -21.55 -7.81
CA ASP A 120 -12.96 -22.08 -8.50
C ASP A 120 -13.91 -20.98 -9.01
N ARG A 121 -13.55 -19.70 -8.84
CA ARG A 121 -14.37 -18.58 -9.29
C ARG A 121 -14.15 -18.33 -10.80
N PRO A 122 -15.22 -18.13 -11.59
CA PRO A 122 -15.11 -17.81 -13.01
C PRO A 122 -14.22 -16.58 -13.24
N ARG A 123 -13.30 -16.67 -14.19
CA ARG A 123 -12.38 -15.57 -14.53
C ARG A 123 -12.84 -14.86 -15.80
N GLY A 124 -12.88 -13.54 -15.72
CA GLY A 124 -13.10 -12.67 -16.86
C GLY A 124 -11.80 -12.30 -17.58
N ARG A 125 -11.91 -11.41 -18.56
CA ARG A 125 -10.75 -10.84 -19.25
C ARG A 125 -9.94 -9.94 -18.30
N THR A 126 -8.63 -9.91 -18.49
CA THR A 126 -7.75 -8.95 -17.82
C THR A 126 -8.10 -7.52 -18.23
N VAL A 127 -8.16 -6.61 -17.25
CA VAL A 127 -8.48 -5.19 -17.44
C VAL A 127 -7.41 -4.30 -16.82
N GLY A 128 -7.32 -3.07 -17.30
CA GLY A 128 -6.51 -2.01 -16.68
C GLY A 128 -5.64 -1.23 -17.66
N ILE A 129 -5.03 -0.18 -17.11
CA ILE A 129 -4.20 0.80 -17.82
C ILE A 129 -2.74 0.42 -17.59
N VAL A 130 -2.00 0.18 -18.67
CA VAL A 130 -0.57 -0.13 -18.60
C VAL A 130 0.20 1.08 -18.01
N GLY A 131 1.02 0.82 -16.99
CA GLY A 131 1.85 1.85 -16.34
C GLY A 131 1.14 2.70 -15.28
N ALA A 132 -0.14 2.45 -15.00
CA ALA A 132 -0.80 3.08 -13.87
C ALA A 132 -0.27 2.54 -12.53
N PRO A 133 -0.21 3.38 -11.48
CA PRO A 133 0.44 3.02 -10.22
C PRO A 133 -0.41 2.07 -9.37
N ASP A 134 0.28 1.23 -8.59
CA ASP A 134 -0.36 0.44 -7.51
C ASP A 134 -0.45 1.21 -6.20
N ALA A 135 0.58 2.01 -5.91
CA ALA A 135 0.64 2.83 -4.71
C ALA A 135 -0.09 4.15 -4.93
N LEU A 136 -1.34 4.22 -4.48
CA LEU A 136 -2.09 5.47 -4.43
C LEU A 136 -1.87 6.15 -3.08
N PRO A 137 -1.51 7.44 -3.04
CA PRO A 137 -1.38 8.17 -1.79
C PRO A 137 -2.75 8.36 -1.13
N ASP A 138 -2.76 8.44 0.19
CA ASP A 138 -3.93 8.91 0.95
C ASP A 138 -4.23 10.37 0.62
N ARG A 139 -5.49 10.79 0.78
CA ARG A 139 -5.89 12.20 0.54
C ARG A 139 -5.08 13.19 1.36
N LYS A 140 -4.59 12.79 2.54
CA LYS A 140 -3.78 13.62 3.45
C LYS A 140 -2.29 13.69 3.07
N SER A 141 -1.81 12.77 2.23
CA SER A 141 -0.43 12.75 1.74
C SER A 141 -0.30 13.30 0.32
N LEU A 142 -1.37 13.89 -0.22
CA LEU A 142 -1.30 14.64 -1.46
C LEU A 142 -0.40 15.85 -1.28
N ILE A 143 0.57 15.96 -2.17
CA ILE A 143 1.47 17.11 -2.22
C ILE A 143 0.67 18.32 -2.70
N GLY A 144 0.67 19.37 -1.89
CA GLY A 144 -0.08 20.59 -2.14
C GLY A 144 0.76 21.66 -2.83
N LEU A 145 0.27 22.89 -2.73
CA LEU A 145 0.99 24.11 -3.12
C LEU A 145 1.95 24.55 -1.99
N PRO A 146 3.01 25.32 -2.30
CA PRO A 146 3.31 25.96 -3.58
C PRO A 146 4.12 25.08 -4.54
N TRP A 147 3.91 25.31 -5.84
CA TRP A 147 4.72 24.76 -6.92
C TRP A 147 5.45 25.90 -7.61
N SER A 148 6.73 25.69 -7.91
CA SER A 148 7.57 26.67 -8.60
C SER A 148 8.26 26.01 -9.77
N VAL A 149 8.17 26.62 -10.95
CA VAL A 149 8.94 26.23 -12.13
C VAL A 149 10.07 27.24 -12.29
N CYS A 150 11.31 26.75 -12.29
CA CYS A 150 12.50 27.57 -12.40
C CYS A 150 13.32 27.12 -13.60
N ASP A 151 13.95 28.07 -14.27
CA ASP A 151 14.86 27.79 -15.36
C ASP A 151 16.24 28.33 -15.02
N VAL A 152 17.25 27.48 -15.14
CA VAL A 152 18.62 27.78 -14.74
C VAL A 152 19.50 27.73 -15.98
N PRO A 153 20.06 28.86 -16.43
CA PRO A 153 21.03 28.87 -17.52
C PRO A 153 22.26 28.04 -17.20
N ASP A 154 22.82 27.36 -18.21
CA ASP A 154 24.08 26.65 -18.06
C ASP A 154 25.24 27.67 -17.99
N PRO A 155 26.04 27.68 -16.89
CA PRO A 155 27.13 28.63 -16.72
C PRO A 155 28.25 28.46 -17.77
N ALA A 156 28.36 27.29 -18.39
CA ALA A 156 29.34 27.02 -19.45
C ALA A 156 28.79 27.29 -20.86
N ALA A 157 27.47 27.44 -21.02
CA ALA A 157 26.81 27.59 -22.31
C ALA A 157 25.51 28.42 -22.16
N SER A 158 25.59 29.72 -22.38
CA SER A 158 24.46 30.66 -22.18
C SER A 158 23.25 30.43 -23.10
N ASP A 159 23.39 29.59 -24.11
CA ASP A 159 22.34 29.14 -25.04
C ASP A 159 21.62 27.87 -24.56
N ARG A 160 22.04 27.29 -23.44
CA ARG A 160 21.39 26.14 -22.83
C ARG A 160 20.85 26.50 -21.45
N SER A 161 19.76 25.84 -21.09
CA SER A 161 19.17 25.96 -19.77
C SER A 161 18.54 24.66 -19.32
N THR A 162 18.39 24.51 -18.02
CA THR A 162 17.72 23.37 -17.40
C THR A 162 16.52 23.85 -16.61
N THR A 163 15.34 23.31 -16.91
CA THR A 163 14.14 23.58 -16.14
C THR A 163 14.04 22.64 -14.94
N HIS A 164 13.77 23.20 -13.77
CA HIS A 164 13.50 22.50 -12.53
C HIS A 164 12.09 22.79 -12.04
N VAL A 165 11.45 21.78 -11.45
CA VAL A 165 10.19 21.93 -10.73
C VAL A 165 10.44 21.68 -9.25
N VAL A 166 10.04 22.64 -8.43
CA VAL A 166 10.10 22.55 -6.97
C VAL A 166 8.67 22.48 -6.46
N ILE A 167 8.40 21.45 -5.68
CA ILE A 167 7.06 21.09 -5.21
C ILE A 167 7.08 21.10 -3.68
N ASP A 168 5.97 21.53 -3.07
CA ASP A 168 5.74 21.48 -1.62
C ASP A 168 6.66 22.36 -0.78
N ARG A 169 7.29 23.37 -1.41
CA ARG A 169 8.22 24.26 -0.73
C ARG A 169 8.28 25.62 -1.38
N PRO A 170 8.12 26.72 -0.60
CA PRO A 170 8.43 28.04 -1.11
C PRO A 170 9.93 28.17 -1.32
N LEU A 171 10.32 28.70 -2.47
CA LEU A 171 11.70 29.05 -2.72
C LEU A 171 12.02 30.37 -2.01
N SER A 172 13.03 30.34 -1.14
CA SER A 172 13.56 31.54 -0.50
C SER A 172 14.61 32.18 -1.39
N GLY A 173 14.43 33.46 -1.73
CA GLY A 173 15.34 34.24 -2.56
C GLY A 173 14.72 34.67 -3.89
N GLY A 174 15.52 35.34 -4.71
CA GLY A 174 15.04 36.02 -5.93
C GLY A 174 14.45 37.40 -5.64
N VAL A 175 14.26 38.18 -6.71
CA VAL A 175 13.63 39.49 -6.64
C VAL A 175 12.38 39.45 -7.52
N PRO A 176 11.19 39.78 -6.99
CA PRO A 176 9.98 39.87 -7.80
C PRO A 176 10.22 40.75 -9.02
N LEU A 177 9.70 40.35 -10.17
CA LEU A 177 9.93 41.07 -11.41
C LEU A 177 9.43 42.51 -11.31
N GLY A 178 8.22 42.71 -10.75
CA GLY A 178 7.59 44.02 -10.61
C GLY A 178 7.36 44.65 -11.98
N ASP A 179 7.69 45.94 -12.11
CA ASP A 179 7.57 46.70 -13.36
C ASP A 179 8.69 46.41 -14.38
N ARG A 180 9.58 45.45 -14.08
CA ARG A 180 10.65 45.06 -14.99
C ARG A 180 10.14 44.04 -16.00
N ALA A 181 10.96 43.79 -17.01
CA ALA A 181 10.71 42.78 -18.01
C ALA A 181 11.96 41.95 -18.26
N VAL A 182 11.77 40.67 -18.57
CA VAL A 182 12.86 39.76 -18.98
C VAL A 182 12.61 39.35 -20.43
N LEU A 183 13.60 39.64 -21.28
CA LEU A 183 13.60 39.16 -22.66
C LEU A 183 14.13 37.74 -22.69
N VAL A 184 13.30 36.80 -23.16
CA VAL A 184 13.66 35.38 -23.25
C VAL A 184 13.55 34.85 -24.67
N THR A 185 14.35 33.85 -24.99
CA THR A 185 14.28 33.10 -26.25
C THR A 185 13.97 31.64 -25.98
N VAL A 186 13.02 31.08 -26.73
CA VAL A 186 12.62 29.67 -26.68
C VAL A 186 12.40 29.19 -28.11
N ASN A 187 13.11 28.13 -28.53
CA ASN A 187 13.00 27.54 -29.87
C ASN A 187 13.08 28.57 -31.03
N GLY A 188 13.94 29.59 -30.88
CA GLY A 188 14.11 30.68 -31.85
C GLY A 188 13.03 31.77 -31.82
N GLY A 189 11.98 31.62 -31.02
CA GLY A 189 10.99 32.67 -30.75
C GLY A 189 11.43 33.57 -29.60
N ARG A 190 11.17 34.88 -29.70
CA ARG A 190 11.42 35.85 -28.63
C ARG A 190 10.13 36.19 -27.89
N TYR A 191 10.22 36.18 -26.56
CA TYR A 191 9.13 36.50 -25.67
C TYR A 191 9.60 37.50 -24.61
N LEU A 192 8.68 38.37 -24.19
CA LEU A 192 8.86 39.27 -23.07
C LEU A 192 8.05 38.73 -21.89
N LEU A 193 8.70 38.46 -20.77
CA LEU A 193 8.05 38.12 -19.52
C LEU A 193 7.90 39.39 -18.70
N THR A 194 6.66 39.83 -18.45
CA THR A 194 6.34 41.02 -17.64
C THR A 194 4.87 41.01 -17.24
N GLY A 195 4.52 41.65 -16.12
CA GLY A 195 3.14 41.76 -15.65
C GLY A 195 2.42 40.42 -15.52
N ASP A 196 3.11 39.40 -15.01
CA ASP A 196 2.61 38.02 -14.86
C ASP A 196 2.15 37.35 -16.16
N ALA A 197 2.63 37.84 -17.31
CA ALA A 197 2.30 37.32 -18.62
C ALA A 197 3.55 37.12 -19.51
N ARG A 198 3.41 36.23 -20.49
CA ARG A 198 4.33 36.10 -21.63
C ARG A 198 3.75 36.82 -22.84
N LEU A 199 4.54 37.69 -23.46
CA LEU A 199 4.18 38.42 -24.67
C LEU A 199 5.12 38.01 -25.80
N ARG A 200 4.58 37.51 -26.91
CA ARG A 200 5.41 37.14 -28.06
C ARG A 200 5.82 38.39 -28.83
N ILE A 201 7.10 38.56 -29.08
CA ILE A 201 7.60 39.67 -29.89
C ILE A 201 7.58 39.26 -31.36
N ALA A 202 6.60 39.77 -32.11
CA ALA A 202 6.57 39.66 -33.56
C ALA A 202 7.47 40.75 -34.18
N GLY A 203 8.27 40.39 -35.18
CA GLY A 203 9.08 41.37 -35.94
C GLY A 203 10.57 41.45 -35.57
N GLY A 204 11.10 40.54 -34.74
CA GLY A 204 12.55 40.36 -34.56
C GLY A 204 13.28 41.59 -34.01
N ASP A 205 14.48 41.87 -34.54
CA ASP A 205 15.34 42.97 -34.08
C ASP A 205 14.68 44.37 -34.18
N PRO A 206 13.98 44.74 -35.27
CA PRO A 206 13.25 46.00 -35.36
C PRO A 206 12.24 46.22 -34.23
N ALA A 207 11.49 45.17 -33.84
CA ALA A 207 10.51 45.26 -32.77
C ALA A 207 11.19 45.47 -31.41
N THR A 208 12.29 44.75 -31.14
CA THR A 208 13.07 44.98 -29.91
C THR A 208 13.70 46.37 -29.86
N ALA A 209 14.14 46.92 -31.00
CA ALA A 209 14.66 48.28 -31.08
C ALA A 209 13.57 49.33 -30.81
N ALA A 210 12.36 49.14 -31.37
CA ALA A 210 11.22 50.02 -31.12
C ALA A 210 10.80 50.04 -29.64
N LEU A 211 10.91 48.90 -28.95
CA LEU A 211 10.67 48.77 -27.52
C LEU A 211 11.85 49.27 -26.65
N ARG A 212 12.87 49.88 -27.25
CA ARG A 212 14.10 50.36 -26.58
C ARG A 212 14.86 49.25 -25.83
N MET A 213 14.77 48.02 -26.33
CA MET A 213 15.47 46.84 -25.81
C MET A 213 16.63 46.39 -26.72
N ALA A 214 17.08 47.25 -27.65
CA ALA A 214 18.26 46.97 -28.45
C ALA A 214 19.48 46.80 -27.54
N GLY A 215 20.13 45.62 -27.59
CA GLY A 215 21.26 45.28 -26.71
C GLY A 215 20.86 44.75 -25.33
N ALA A 216 19.57 44.55 -25.05
CA ALA A 216 19.14 43.90 -23.82
C ALA A 216 19.63 42.44 -23.78
N THR A 217 20.12 42.00 -22.62
CA THR A 217 20.51 40.61 -22.40
C THR A 217 19.30 39.71 -22.61
N THR A 218 19.42 38.78 -23.54
CA THR A 218 18.39 37.80 -23.84
C THR A 218 18.76 36.49 -23.16
N LEU A 219 17.85 35.95 -22.35
CA LEU A 219 18.05 34.66 -21.69
C LEU A 219 17.44 33.54 -22.53
N THR A 220 18.16 32.44 -22.72
CA THR A 220 17.56 31.24 -23.30
C THR A 220 16.91 30.45 -22.17
N VAL A 221 15.64 30.08 -22.34
CA VAL A 221 14.89 29.32 -21.33
C VAL A 221 14.19 28.11 -21.94
N GLY A 222 13.85 27.14 -21.10
CA GLY A 222 13.04 25.99 -21.51
C GLY A 222 11.60 26.35 -21.84
N GLU A 223 10.98 25.57 -22.73
CA GLU A 223 9.57 25.72 -23.10
C GLU A 223 8.63 25.50 -21.89
N GLN A 224 9.07 24.68 -20.93
CA GLN A 224 8.36 24.35 -19.72
C GLN A 224 8.14 25.59 -18.82
N LEU A 225 9.17 26.43 -18.65
CA LEU A 225 9.02 27.71 -17.93
C LEU A 225 8.06 28.63 -18.69
N LEU A 226 8.23 28.74 -20.00
CA LEU A 226 7.37 29.60 -20.81
C LEU A 226 5.90 29.16 -20.73
N ASN A 227 5.61 27.85 -20.69
CA ASN A 227 4.26 27.29 -20.55
C ASN A 227 3.68 27.43 -19.14
N ALA A 228 4.50 27.66 -18.13
CA ALA A 228 4.04 27.96 -16.78
C ALA A 228 3.53 29.40 -16.62
N VAL A 229 3.89 30.32 -17.52
CA VAL A 229 3.47 31.72 -17.49
C VAL A 229 2.24 31.92 -18.41
N PRO A 230 1.15 32.55 -17.93
CA PRO A 230 -0.02 32.86 -18.74
C PRO A 230 0.31 33.64 -20.01
N THR A 231 -0.40 33.36 -21.10
CA THR A 231 -0.25 34.09 -22.37
C THR A 231 -0.93 35.46 -22.26
N GLY A 232 -0.18 36.52 -22.53
CA GLY A 232 -0.73 37.87 -22.65
C GLY A 232 -1.31 38.14 -24.04
N PRO A 233 -1.87 39.34 -24.26
CA PRO A 233 -2.48 39.74 -25.52
C PRO A 233 -1.51 39.78 -26.71
#